data_AF-A4FJP7-F1
#
_entry.id   AF-A4FJP7-F1
#
_cell.length_a   1.000
_cell.length_b   1.000
_cell.length_c   1.000
_cell.angle_alpha   90.00
_cell.angle_beta   90.00
_cell.angle_gamma   90.00
#
_symmetry.space_group_name_H-M   'P 1'
#
loop_
_entity.id
_entity.type
_entity.pdbx_description
1 polymer ?
#
loop_
_entity_poly.entity_id
_entity_poly.type
_entity_poly.pdbx_seq_one_letter_code
_entity_poly.pdbx_strand_id
1 'polypeptide(L)'
;MLLTRFDPIGHVDDVGDEARKLWSDAVKSIFQQVRAGQPVQKDNDAPRSQFYDPTETETAADAVEAEISWSAFPRQIRRNFPGDTQRWRRAEASREVQDEYLEWSATRDSEGKIRKVTFTCEPREWWTFLAQTAPETLVRLYQTFLSEQVSKADLFDSQGNYIVRNRWNRSTTEGAMHLVHDPNSLFAEVELAGAATIVRHRDGNVLTREQELIKCGLYGAPERNSDPHIGGEVNALARQKASVTLKNPIGLYIGGLSTGDFRTPDGSDPATYWRYVRGAENHPVRAVYEVPAEAGFTVSDITIDGQPIWFGSQLADHITVKLIGVACRFGQNDIPPMECVRLRLQAGTSALAPSFAPPDNLGQARLPSRYAAA
;
A
#
# COMPACT_ATOMS: atom_id res chain seq x y z
N MET A 1 14.45 4.64 -21.42
CA MET A 1 13.57 5.81 -21.58
C MET A 1 13.45 6.55 -20.26
N LEU A 2 13.52 7.89 -20.28
CA LEU A 2 13.24 8.74 -19.13
C LEU A 2 11.73 8.88 -18.92
N LEU A 3 11.25 8.70 -17.69
CA LEU A 3 9.85 8.93 -17.34
C LEU A 3 9.58 10.44 -17.28
N THR A 4 8.55 10.92 -17.95
CA THR A 4 8.25 12.36 -18.00
C THR A 4 7.59 12.87 -16.71
N ARG A 5 6.72 12.06 -16.10
CA ARG A 5 6.05 12.32 -14.83
C ARG A 5 5.58 11.01 -14.21
N PHE A 6 5.40 10.98 -12.90
CA PHE A 6 4.66 9.90 -12.25
C PHE A 6 3.16 10.07 -12.51
N ASP A 7 2.49 8.97 -12.83
CA ASP A 7 1.05 8.91 -13.03
C ASP A 7 0.30 8.71 -11.70
N PRO A 8 -0.98 9.08 -11.64
CA PRO A 8 -1.87 8.72 -10.53
C PRO A 8 -1.87 7.22 -10.24
N ILE A 9 -2.04 6.87 -8.97
CA ILE A 9 -2.18 5.49 -8.48
C ILE A 9 -3.17 4.71 -9.34
N GLY A 10 -2.80 3.50 -9.79
CA GLY A 10 -3.70 2.67 -10.59
C GLY A 10 -4.13 3.27 -11.93
N HIS A 11 -3.44 4.32 -12.42
CA HIS A 11 -3.84 5.12 -13.58
C HIS A 11 -5.24 5.75 -13.47
N VAL A 12 -5.71 6.07 -12.26
CA VAL A 12 -7.00 6.74 -12.07
C VAL A 12 -7.02 8.13 -12.72
N ASP A 13 -8.20 8.60 -13.12
CA ASP A 13 -8.42 9.82 -13.87
C ASP A 13 -9.17 10.92 -13.10
N ASP A 14 -9.09 10.88 -11.76
CA ASP A 14 -9.83 11.78 -10.88
C ASP A 14 -9.53 13.27 -11.08
N VAL A 15 -8.36 13.60 -11.65
CA VAL A 15 -7.87 14.98 -11.78
C VAL A 15 -7.29 15.27 -13.15
N GLY A 16 -7.35 16.56 -13.52
CA GLY A 16 -6.78 17.10 -14.75
C GLY A 16 -5.24 17.22 -14.73
N ASP A 17 -4.67 17.63 -15.87
CA ASP A 17 -3.22 17.61 -16.10
C ASP A 17 -2.40 18.46 -15.12
N GLU A 18 -2.92 19.60 -14.67
CA GLU A 18 -2.20 20.46 -13.71
C GLU A 18 -1.99 19.75 -12.36
N ALA A 19 -3.07 19.17 -11.81
CA ALA A 19 -2.98 18.38 -10.60
C ALA A 19 -2.13 17.11 -10.80
N ARG A 20 -2.16 16.47 -11.97
CA ARG A 20 -1.25 15.34 -12.26
C ARG A 20 0.23 15.73 -12.19
N LYS A 21 0.60 16.96 -12.56
CA LYS A 21 1.97 17.46 -12.37
C LYS A 21 2.31 17.62 -10.90
N LEU A 22 1.40 18.19 -10.11
CA LEU A 22 1.58 18.32 -8.65
C LEU A 22 1.71 16.97 -7.96
N TRP A 23 0.93 15.97 -8.40
CA TRP A 23 1.07 14.59 -7.92
C TRP A 23 2.46 14.03 -8.24
N SER A 24 2.92 14.21 -9.49
CA SER A 24 4.27 13.79 -9.86
C SER A 24 5.34 14.44 -8.99
N ASP A 25 5.22 15.73 -8.68
CA ASP A 25 6.16 16.43 -7.80
C ASP A 25 6.13 15.88 -6.37
N ALA A 26 4.95 15.52 -5.85
CA ALA A 26 4.80 14.87 -4.56
C ALA A 26 5.50 13.51 -4.52
N VAL A 27 5.34 12.67 -5.55
CA VAL A 27 6.02 11.37 -5.65
C VAL A 27 7.53 11.55 -5.80
N LYS A 28 8.00 12.53 -6.59
CA LYS A 28 9.43 12.88 -6.67
C LYS A 28 10.00 13.25 -5.30
N SER A 29 9.26 14.01 -4.50
CA SER A 29 9.68 14.35 -3.13
C SER A 29 9.83 13.09 -2.24
N ILE A 30 8.96 12.10 -2.39
CA ILE A 30 9.09 10.81 -1.70
C ILE A 30 10.40 10.12 -2.14
N PHE A 31 10.66 10.02 -3.45
CA PHE A 31 11.90 9.42 -3.96
C PHE A 31 13.16 10.13 -3.45
N GLN A 32 13.14 11.47 -3.42
CA GLN A 32 14.25 12.27 -2.89
C GLN A 32 14.49 12.00 -1.40
N GLN A 33 13.44 11.98 -0.58
CA GLN A 33 13.53 11.68 0.85
C GLN A 33 14.05 10.25 1.09
N VAL A 34 13.49 9.28 0.38
CA VAL A 34 13.91 7.87 0.46
C VAL A 34 15.38 7.73 0.06
N ARG A 35 15.83 8.34 -1.04
CA ARG A 35 17.24 8.27 -1.49
C ARG A 35 18.21 8.93 -0.51
N ALA A 36 17.78 9.99 0.16
CA ALA A 36 18.57 10.67 1.18
C ALA A 36 18.77 9.80 2.43
N GLY A 37 17.82 8.92 2.74
CA GLY A 37 17.81 8.14 3.97
C GLY A 37 17.75 9.02 5.23
N GLN A 38 18.19 8.48 6.36
CA GLN A 38 18.17 9.14 7.67
C GLN A 38 19.57 9.23 8.29
N PRO A 39 20.56 9.83 7.61
CA PRO A 39 21.96 9.81 8.04
C PRO A 39 22.23 10.58 9.35
N VAL A 40 21.27 11.37 9.82
CA VAL A 40 21.34 12.04 11.13
C VAL A 40 21.03 11.06 12.26
N GLN A 41 20.07 10.15 12.06
CA GLN A 41 19.60 9.20 13.07
C GLN A 41 20.21 7.80 12.91
N LYS A 42 20.67 7.43 11.71
CA LYS A 42 21.05 6.06 11.34
C LYS A 42 22.41 6.04 10.64
N ASP A 43 23.35 5.27 11.16
CA ASP A 43 24.57 4.91 10.43
C ASP A 43 24.28 3.88 9.35
N ASN A 44 25.05 3.91 8.26
CA ASN A 44 24.94 2.98 7.13
C ASN A 44 23.55 2.95 6.45
N ASP A 45 22.69 3.96 6.64
CA ASP A 45 21.35 4.02 6.03
C ASP A 45 21.35 4.65 4.62
N ALA A 46 22.47 5.31 4.27
CA ALA A 46 22.72 6.00 3.02
C ALA A 46 24.22 5.92 2.67
N PRO A 47 24.62 6.12 1.40
CA PRO A 47 23.78 6.45 0.25
C PRO A 47 23.04 5.23 -0.33
N ARG A 48 21.80 5.42 -0.77
CA ARG A 48 21.00 4.38 -1.45
C ARG A 48 21.19 4.45 -2.97
N SER A 49 22.43 4.40 -3.44
CA SER A 49 22.77 4.80 -4.83
C SER A 49 22.30 3.81 -5.91
N GLN A 50 21.91 2.59 -5.53
CA GLN A 50 21.27 1.65 -6.46
C GLN A 50 19.78 1.95 -6.65
N PHE A 51 19.15 2.77 -5.81
CA PHE A 51 17.78 3.21 -5.98
C PHE A 51 17.71 4.54 -6.76
N TYR A 52 16.97 4.59 -7.86
CA TYR A 52 16.89 5.76 -8.73
C TYR A 52 15.45 6.25 -8.96
N ASP A 53 15.32 7.57 -9.16
CA ASP A 53 14.09 8.20 -9.63
C ASP A 53 14.04 8.11 -11.17
N PRO A 54 13.05 7.42 -11.75
CA PRO A 54 12.96 7.23 -13.20
C PRO A 54 12.63 8.52 -13.98
N THR A 55 12.25 9.60 -13.28
CA THR A 55 12.07 10.93 -13.87
C THR A 55 13.35 11.77 -13.90
N GLU A 56 14.37 11.37 -13.14
CA GLU A 56 15.69 12.01 -13.13
C GLU A 56 16.76 11.16 -13.84
N THR A 57 16.61 9.85 -13.80
CA THR A 57 17.55 8.89 -14.39
C THR A 57 16.81 7.96 -15.34
N GLU A 58 17.28 7.89 -16.58
CA GLU A 58 16.68 7.03 -17.60
C GLU A 58 16.65 5.56 -17.17
N THR A 59 15.55 4.85 -17.38
CA THR A 59 15.53 3.39 -17.27
C THR A 59 16.23 2.78 -18.50
N ALA A 60 17.30 2.02 -18.29
CA ALA A 60 18.13 1.48 -19.37
C ALA A 60 17.41 0.39 -20.18
N ALA A 61 17.91 0.11 -21.38
CA ALA A 61 17.25 -0.81 -22.33
C ALA A 61 17.24 -2.28 -21.87
N ASP A 62 18.12 -2.65 -20.93
CA ASP A 62 18.17 -3.98 -20.30
C ASP A 62 17.19 -4.12 -19.13
N ALA A 63 16.23 -3.21 -19.00
CA ALA A 63 15.29 -3.22 -17.90
C ALA A 63 14.40 -4.47 -17.90
N VAL A 64 14.26 -5.05 -16.70
CA VAL A 64 13.33 -6.13 -16.41
C VAL A 64 12.36 -5.67 -15.33
N GLU A 65 11.12 -6.12 -15.45
CA GLU A 65 10.07 -5.90 -14.47
C GLU A 65 9.87 -7.18 -13.65
N ALA A 66 9.61 -7.02 -12.36
CA ALA A 66 9.32 -8.13 -11.46
C ALA A 66 8.08 -7.80 -10.63
N GLU A 67 7.06 -8.66 -10.74
CA GLU A 67 5.92 -8.61 -9.82
C GLU A 67 6.30 -9.29 -8.51
N ILE A 68 6.28 -8.52 -7.43
CA ILE A 68 6.53 -9.02 -6.08
C ILE A 68 5.17 -9.13 -5.41
N SER A 69 4.72 -10.37 -5.15
CA SER A 69 3.36 -10.66 -4.66
C SER A 69 3.38 -11.38 -3.33
N TRP A 70 2.45 -11.06 -2.44
CA TRP A 70 2.30 -11.71 -1.14
C TRP A 70 0.83 -11.82 -0.71
N SER A 71 0.58 -12.61 0.33
CA SER A 71 -0.76 -12.78 0.91
C SER A 71 -1.22 -11.50 1.60
N ALA A 72 -2.44 -11.07 1.30
CA ALA A 72 -3.04 -9.87 1.88
C ALA A 72 -3.56 -10.06 3.31
N PHE A 73 -3.58 -11.29 3.83
CA PHE A 73 -4.03 -11.53 5.20
C PHE A 73 -2.92 -11.23 6.23
N PRO A 74 -3.22 -10.44 7.27
CA PRO A 74 -2.30 -10.09 8.36
C PRO A 74 -1.50 -11.26 8.94
N ARG A 75 -0.19 -11.30 8.66
CA ARG A 75 0.70 -12.37 9.14
C ARG A 75 0.68 -12.47 10.67
N GLN A 76 0.67 -11.34 11.34
CA GLN A 76 0.65 -11.26 12.81
C GLN A 76 -0.62 -11.91 13.38
N ILE A 77 -1.76 -11.73 12.71
CA ILE A 77 -3.01 -12.35 13.14
C ILE A 77 -2.96 -13.86 12.91
N ARG A 78 -2.51 -14.32 11.74
CA ARG A 78 -2.32 -15.75 11.47
C ARG A 78 -1.39 -16.43 12.48
N ARG A 79 -0.31 -15.76 12.88
CA ARG A 79 0.67 -16.29 13.83
C ARG A 79 0.12 -16.37 15.27
N ASN A 80 -0.60 -15.35 15.72
CA ASN A 80 -1.02 -15.23 17.11
C ASN A 80 -2.38 -15.89 17.40
N PHE A 81 -3.17 -16.20 16.37
CA PHE A 81 -4.50 -16.81 16.48
C PHE A 81 -4.57 -18.03 15.55
N PRO A 82 -4.24 -19.24 16.03
CA PRO A 82 -4.12 -20.41 15.16
C PRO A 82 -5.46 -20.98 14.68
N GLY A 83 -6.58 -20.65 15.34
CA GLY A 83 -7.91 -21.09 14.91
C GLY A 83 -8.51 -20.15 13.86
N ASP A 84 -9.02 -20.71 12.76
CA ASP A 84 -9.56 -19.95 11.62
C ASP A 84 -10.65 -18.95 12.01
N THR A 85 -11.72 -19.40 12.68
CA THR A 85 -12.78 -18.50 13.15
C THR A 85 -12.25 -17.41 14.08
N GLN A 86 -11.25 -17.72 14.91
CA GLN A 86 -10.66 -16.75 15.85
C GLN A 86 -9.85 -15.67 15.11
N ARG A 87 -8.99 -16.08 14.16
CA ARG A 87 -8.15 -15.15 13.39
C ARG A 87 -8.98 -14.30 12.43
N TRP A 88 -10.00 -14.87 11.80
CA TRP A 88 -10.90 -14.12 10.93
C TRP A 88 -11.69 -13.06 11.70
N ARG A 89 -12.28 -13.44 12.83
CA ARG A 89 -12.95 -12.49 13.72
C ARG A 89 -11.99 -11.40 14.20
N ARG A 90 -10.75 -11.76 14.52
CA ARG A 90 -9.75 -10.79 14.97
C ARG A 90 -9.41 -9.80 13.86
N ALA A 91 -9.14 -10.26 12.64
CA ALA A 91 -8.78 -9.41 11.50
C ALA A 91 -9.92 -8.46 11.06
N GLU A 92 -11.18 -8.79 11.38
CA GLU A 92 -12.33 -7.92 11.10
C GLU A 92 -12.67 -6.96 12.25
N ALA A 93 -12.04 -7.10 13.41
CA ALA A 93 -12.38 -6.31 14.61
C ALA A 93 -12.01 -4.82 14.48
N SER A 94 -11.03 -4.48 13.65
CA SER A 94 -10.57 -3.10 13.46
C SER A 94 -9.73 -2.97 12.20
N ARG A 95 -9.69 -1.77 11.62
CA ARG A 95 -8.73 -1.41 10.57
C ARG A 95 -7.28 -1.41 11.07
N GLU A 96 -7.07 -1.30 12.39
CA GLU A 96 -5.73 -1.36 13.03
C GLU A 96 -5.02 -2.71 12.89
N VAL A 97 -5.74 -3.77 12.55
CA VAL A 97 -5.17 -5.11 12.45
C VAL A 97 -5.16 -5.62 11.01
N GLN A 98 -5.48 -4.76 10.04
CA GLN A 98 -5.43 -5.02 8.60
C GLN A 98 -4.10 -4.45 8.04
N ASP A 99 -2.99 -4.99 8.53
CA ASP A 99 -1.65 -4.39 8.37
C ASP A 99 -0.90 -4.82 7.09
N GLU A 100 -1.55 -5.46 6.12
CA GLU A 100 -0.90 -6.05 4.93
C GLU A 100 -1.32 -5.40 3.60
N TYR A 101 -1.19 -4.07 3.49
CA TYR A 101 -1.40 -3.31 2.24
C TYR A 101 -2.72 -3.59 1.48
N LEU A 102 -3.68 -4.22 2.15
CA LEU A 102 -5.05 -4.42 1.75
C LEU A 102 -5.90 -4.23 2.99
N GLU A 103 -6.86 -3.34 2.88
CA GLU A 103 -7.82 -3.09 3.94
C GLU A 103 -9.23 -3.28 3.39
N TRP A 104 -10.16 -3.70 4.25
CA TRP A 104 -11.50 -4.08 3.83
C TRP A 104 -12.59 -3.74 4.83
N SER A 105 -13.80 -3.66 4.29
CA SER A 105 -15.04 -3.51 5.05
C SER A 105 -16.11 -4.44 4.51
N ALA A 106 -16.85 -5.08 5.44
CA ALA A 106 -17.96 -5.97 5.13
C ALA A 106 -19.30 -5.29 5.47
N THR A 107 -20.17 -5.17 4.46
CA THR A 107 -21.55 -4.72 4.62
C THR A 107 -22.44 -5.93 4.86
N ARG A 108 -23.29 -5.84 5.89
CA ARG A 108 -24.18 -6.92 6.31
C ARG A 108 -25.63 -6.49 6.22
N ASP A 109 -26.52 -7.45 6.00
CA ASP A 109 -27.96 -7.23 6.11
C ASP A 109 -28.46 -7.28 7.55
N SER A 110 -29.78 -7.14 7.75
CA SER A 110 -30.43 -7.15 9.05
C SER A 110 -30.32 -8.48 9.81
N GLU A 111 -30.00 -9.58 9.12
CA GLU A 111 -29.75 -10.89 9.72
C GLU A 111 -28.27 -11.10 10.08
N GLY A 112 -27.42 -10.11 9.77
CA GLY A 112 -25.98 -10.18 9.99
C GLY A 112 -25.22 -10.94 8.90
N LYS A 113 -25.88 -11.34 7.81
CA LYS A 113 -25.23 -12.00 6.66
C LYS A 113 -24.49 -10.96 5.81
N ILE A 114 -23.32 -11.32 5.31
CA ILE A 114 -22.52 -10.47 4.44
C ILE A 114 -23.20 -10.37 3.07
N ARG A 115 -23.44 -9.14 2.63
CA ARG A 115 -23.93 -8.84 1.28
C ARG A 115 -22.80 -8.46 0.33
N LYS A 116 -21.83 -7.70 0.84
CA LYS A 116 -20.72 -7.16 0.08
C LYS A 116 -19.49 -7.04 0.96
N VAL A 117 -18.32 -7.34 0.39
CA VAL A 117 -17.03 -6.98 0.98
C VAL A 117 -16.30 -6.09 -0.01
N THR A 118 -15.86 -4.92 0.46
CA THR A 118 -15.07 -3.97 -0.32
C THR A 118 -13.63 -4.00 0.15
N PHE A 119 -12.70 -4.11 -0.79
CA PHE A 119 -11.25 -4.14 -0.56
C PHE A 119 -10.58 -2.94 -1.23
N THR A 120 -9.57 -2.38 -0.59
CA THR A 120 -8.76 -1.29 -1.14
C THR A 120 -7.29 -1.44 -0.77
N CYS A 121 -6.42 -1.09 -1.71
CA CYS A 121 -4.99 -0.84 -1.48
C CYS A 121 -4.60 0.59 -1.88
N GLU A 122 -5.57 1.50 -1.97
CA GLU A 122 -5.31 2.90 -2.31
C GLU A 122 -4.57 3.61 -1.16
N PRO A 123 -3.39 4.21 -1.40
CA PRO A 123 -2.62 4.87 -0.36
C PRO A 123 -3.30 6.16 0.08
N ARG A 124 -3.23 6.45 1.39
CA ARG A 124 -3.80 7.69 1.97
C ARG A 124 -3.27 8.96 1.31
N GLU A 125 -2.04 8.94 0.79
CA GLU A 125 -1.40 10.07 0.13
C GLU A 125 -2.17 10.56 -1.09
N TRP A 126 -2.76 9.65 -1.89
CA TRP A 126 -3.61 10.04 -3.02
C TRP A 126 -4.88 10.77 -2.55
N TRP A 127 -5.50 10.27 -1.49
CA TRP A 127 -6.74 10.85 -0.96
C TRP A 127 -6.51 12.18 -0.25
N THR A 128 -5.41 12.32 0.49
CA THR A 128 -4.96 13.61 1.03
C THR A 128 -4.67 14.61 -0.10
N PHE A 129 -4.03 14.15 -1.18
CA PHE A 129 -3.78 14.99 -2.36
C PHE A 129 -5.08 15.46 -3.03
N LEU A 130 -6.06 14.56 -3.22
CA LEU A 130 -7.38 14.91 -3.75
C LEU A 130 -8.11 15.90 -2.84
N ALA A 131 -8.02 15.74 -1.52
CA ALA A 131 -8.67 16.65 -0.59
C ALA A 131 -8.13 18.08 -0.70
N GLN A 132 -6.85 18.23 -1.05
CA GLN A 132 -6.20 19.53 -1.23
C GLN A 132 -6.44 20.15 -2.62
N THR A 133 -6.47 19.33 -3.67
CA THR A 133 -6.46 19.80 -5.07
C THR A 133 -7.81 19.68 -5.77
N ALA A 134 -8.67 18.76 -5.34
CA ALA A 134 -9.95 18.46 -5.95
C ALA A 134 -10.98 17.96 -4.90
N PRO A 135 -11.32 18.75 -3.86
CA PRO A 135 -12.17 18.30 -2.75
C PRO A 135 -13.58 17.88 -3.18
N GLU A 136 -14.13 18.46 -4.25
CA GLU A 136 -15.43 18.06 -4.79
C GLU A 136 -15.35 16.70 -5.51
N THR A 137 -14.21 16.39 -6.15
CA THR A 137 -13.94 15.03 -6.65
C THR A 137 -13.80 14.05 -5.51
N LEU A 138 -13.08 14.39 -4.44
CA LEU A 138 -12.98 13.55 -3.25
C LEU A 138 -14.37 13.13 -2.72
N VAL A 139 -15.27 14.11 -2.48
CA VAL A 139 -16.64 13.84 -2.02
C VAL A 139 -17.40 12.94 -3.01
N ARG A 140 -17.33 13.23 -4.30
CA ARG A 140 -17.99 12.42 -5.34
C ARG A 140 -17.50 10.96 -5.36
N LEU A 141 -16.20 10.74 -5.18
CA LEU A 141 -15.64 9.38 -5.13
C LEU A 141 -16.09 8.64 -3.86
N TYR A 142 -16.18 9.34 -2.73
CA TYR A 142 -16.83 8.83 -1.52
C TYR A 142 -18.29 8.42 -1.73
N GLN A 143 -19.04 9.26 -2.42
CA GLN A 143 -20.43 8.96 -2.76
C GLN A 143 -20.54 7.75 -3.69
N THR A 144 -19.64 7.64 -4.66
CA THR A 144 -19.63 6.58 -5.68
C THR A 144 -19.26 5.23 -5.09
N PHE A 145 -18.20 5.15 -4.29
CA PHE A 145 -17.64 3.86 -3.86
C PHE A 145 -18.15 3.38 -2.51
N LEU A 146 -18.66 4.26 -1.66
CA LEU A 146 -19.16 3.90 -0.33
C LEU A 146 -20.65 4.17 -0.15
N SER A 147 -21.07 5.44 -0.23
CA SER A 147 -22.47 5.80 0.04
C SER A 147 -22.82 7.20 -0.47
N GLU A 148 -23.92 7.34 -1.21
CA GLU A 148 -24.47 8.63 -1.66
C GLU A 148 -24.76 9.61 -0.51
N GLN A 149 -24.87 9.12 0.74
CA GLN A 149 -25.09 9.94 1.93
C GLN A 149 -23.82 10.65 2.42
N VAL A 150 -22.65 10.35 1.86
CA VAL A 150 -21.41 11.02 2.27
C VAL A 150 -21.52 12.52 2.00
N SER A 151 -21.21 13.30 3.03
CA SER A 151 -21.17 14.75 2.98
C SER A 151 -19.75 15.27 3.21
N LYS A 152 -19.49 16.51 2.79
CA LYS A 152 -18.21 17.20 3.05
C LYS A 152 -17.90 17.30 4.55
N ALA A 153 -18.92 17.47 5.39
CA ALA A 153 -18.77 17.54 6.85
C ALA A 153 -18.33 16.21 7.47
N ASP A 154 -18.53 15.08 6.79
CA ASP A 154 -18.00 13.80 7.25
C ASP A 154 -16.49 13.66 7.00
N LEU A 155 -15.97 14.34 5.95
CA LEU A 155 -14.62 14.13 5.44
C LEU A 155 -13.61 15.17 5.92
N PHE A 156 -14.07 16.35 6.33
CA PHE A 156 -13.22 17.48 6.71
C PHE A 156 -13.54 17.96 8.13
N ASP A 157 -12.51 18.38 8.86
CA ASP A 157 -12.68 19.01 10.17
C ASP A 157 -13.13 20.48 10.03
N SER A 158 -13.34 21.15 11.17
CA SER A 158 -13.78 22.56 11.19
C SER A 158 -12.75 23.55 10.63
N GLN A 159 -11.50 23.14 10.44
CA GLN A 159 -10.43 23.93 9.85
C GLN A 159 -10.27 23.64 8.34
N GLY A 160 -11.05 22.70 7.80
CA GLY A 160 -10.97 22.28 6.40
C GLY A 160 -9.87 21.26 6.14
N ASN A 161 -9.29 20.63 7.17
CA ASN A 161 -8.32 19.56 6.99
C ASN A 161 -9.05 18.23 6.73
N TYR A 162 -8.49 17.42 5.85
CA TYR A 162 -9.01 16.09 5.56
C TYR A 162 -8.81 15.14 6.74
N ILE A 163 -9.88 14.45 7.14
CA ILE A 163 -9.86 13.44 8.19
C ILE A 163 -9.59 12.08 7.52
N VAL A 164 -8.32 11.66 7.50
CA VAL A 164 -7.88 10.35 6.95
C VAL A 164 -8.70 9.19 7.52
N ARG A 165 -9.02 9.25 8.83
CA ARG A 165 -9.87 8.29 9.54
C ARG A 165 -11.28 8.84 9.78
N ASN A 166 -11.90 9.36 8.74
CA ASN A 166 -13.29 9.84 8.78
C ASN A 166 -14.28 8.69 9.07
N ARG A 167 -15.53 9.06 9.35
CA ARG A 167 -16.63 8.11 9.62
C ARG A 167 -16.70 6.96 8.60
N TRP A 168 -16.57 7.27 7.32
CA TRP A 168 -16.70 6.31 6.22
C TRP A 168 -15.46 5.43 6.01
N ASN A 169 -14.36 5.66 6.74
CA ASN A 169 -13.10 4.94 6.55
C ASN A 169 -12.44 4.46 7.85
N ARG A 170 -13.07 4.66 9.02
CA ARG A 170 -12.49 4.30 10.33
C ARG A 170 -12.84 2.91 10.84
N SER A 171 -13.89 2.28 10.30
CA SER A 171 -14.43 1.01 10.76
C SER A 171 -14.33 -0.08 9.70
N THR A 172 -14.65 -1.32 10.07
CA THR A 172 -14.72 -2.46 9.16
C THR A 172 -16.13 -2.69 8.62
N THR A 173 -17.09 -1.80 8.90
CA THR A 173 -18.51 -1.97 8.53
C THR A 173 -19.14 -0.78 7.80
N GLU A 174 -18.62 0.44 7.96
CA GLU A 174 -19.15 1.64 7.27
C GLU A 174 -18.48 1.90 5.92
N GLY A 175 -17.30 1.32 5.67
CA GLY A 175 -16.58 1.48 4.40
C GLY A 175 -15.07 1.34 4.53
N ALA A 176 -14.42 1.16 3.37
CA ALA A 176 -12.97 1.16 3.23
C ALA A 176 -12.57 1.96 1.99
N MET A 177 -12.39 3.27 2.14
CA MET A 177 -12.02 4.12 1.01
C MET A 177 -10.54 4.06 0.67
N HIS A 178 -9.67 4.03 1.67
CA HIS A 178 -8.25 3.96 1.43
C HIS A 178 -7.58 3.35 2.64
N LEU A 179 -6.30 3.00 2.48
CA LEU A 179 -5.48 2.51 3.56
C LEU A 179 -5.43 3.54 4.70
N VAL A 180 -5.68 3.11 5.93
CA VAL A 180 -5.64 3.98 7.13
C VAL A 180 -4.64 3.50 8.17
N HIS A 181 -4.08 2.30 8.00
CA HIS A 181 -3.02 1.82 8.87
C HIS A 181 -1.69 2.52 8.50
N ASP A 182 -0.95 3.02 9.50
CA ASP A 182 0.21 3.89 9.26
C ASP A 182 1.31 3.25 8.39
N PRO A 183 1.73 2.00 8.65
CA PRO A 183 2.62 1.24 7.76
C PRO A 183 2.14 1.06 6.32
N ASN A 184 0.84 1.18 6.05
CA ASN A 184 0.26 1.01 4.71
C ASN A 184 0.30 2.33 3.90
N SER A 185 1.45 3.02 3.88
CA SER A 185 1.66 4.26 3.10
C SER A 185 2.37 4.02 1.78
N LEU A 186 2.15 4.93 0.83
CA LEU A 186 3.00 5.04 -0.36
C LEU A 186 4.45 5.33 0.01
N PHE A 187 4.69 6.20 1.01
CA PHE A 187 6.06 6.45 1.48
C PHE A 187 6.73 5.17 1.98
N ALA A 188 6.04 4.36 2.80
CA ALA A 188 6.60 3.12 3.32
C ALA A 188 6.95 2.12 2.20
N GLU A 189 6.13 2.00 1.17
CA GLU A 189 6.43 1.17 0.00
C GLU A 189 7.75 1.60 -0.68
N VAL A 190 7.89 2.90 -0.97
CA VAL A 190 9.09 3.44 -1.63
C VAL A 190 10.31 3.30 -0.70
N GLU A 191 10.14 3.50 0.60
CA GLU A 191 11.19 3.31 1.62
C GLU A 191 11.68 1.85 1.66
N LEU A 192 10.77 0.87 1.65
CA LEU A 192 11.11 -0.55 1.60
C LEU A 192 11.97 -0.85 0.36
N ALA A 193 11.53 -0.40 -0.82
CA ALA A 193 12.27 -0.61 -2.06
C ALA A 193 13.65 0.08 -2.02
N GLY A 194 13.68 1.37 -1.66
CA GLY A 194 14.91 2.14 -1.67
C GLY A 194 15.95 1.66 -0.65
N ALA A 195 15.55 1.46 0.60
CA ALA A 195 16.45 1.03 1.66
C ALA A 195 16.97 -0.41 1.44
N ALA A 196 16.15 -1.28 0.87
CA ALA A 196 16.55 -2.65 0.54
C ALA A 196 17.57 -2.75 -0.60
N THR A 197 17.80 -1.68 -1.37
CA THR A 197 18.86 -1.67 -2.40
C THR A 197 20.28 -1.68 -1.82
N ILE A 198 20.46 -1.37 -0.53
CA ILE A 198 21.77 -1.49 0.10
C ILE A 198 22.09 -2.96 0.35
N VAL A 199 23.07 -3.50 -0.37
CA VAL A 199 23.63 -4.83 -0.06
C VAL A 199 24.28 -4.79 1.32
N ARG A 200 23.85 -5.69 2.21
CA ARG A 200 24.31 -5.72 3.60
C ARG A 200 25.32 -6.84 3.83
N HIS A 201 26.25 -6.61 4.74
CA HIS A 201 27.11 -7.66 5.28
C HIS A 201 27.17 -7.62 6.82
N ARG A 202 27.54 -8.75 7.40
CA ARG A 202 27.89 -8.90 8.82
C ARG A 202 29.16 -9.73 8.92
N ASP A 203 30.18 -9.18 9.58
CA ASP A 203 31.49 -9.85 9.75
C ASP A 203 32.09 -10.32 8.41
N GLY A 204 32.02 -9.47 7.40
CA GLY A 204 32.47 -9.75 6.02
C GLY A 204 31.55 -10.65 5.19
N ASN A 205 30.49 -11.23 5.77
CA ASN A 205 29.56 -12.11 5.05
C ASN A 205 28.35 -11.35 4.53
N VAL A 206 28.11 -11.41 3.21
CA VAL A 206 26.94 -10.80 2.58
C VAL A 206 25.67 -11.50 3.08
N LEU A 207 24.68 -10.71 3.48
CA LEU A 207 23.38 -11.20 3.91
C LEU A 207 22.47 -11.41 2.70
N THR A 208 21.73 -12.51 2.70
CA THR A 208 20.86 -12.89 1.57
C THR A 208 19.46 -13.30 1.98
N ARG A 209 19.24 -13.62 3.26
CA ARG A 209 17.94 -14.05 3.77
C ARG A 209 17.10 -12.85 4.18
N GLU A 210 15.83 -12.84 3.77
CA GLU A 210 14.86 -11.76 4.04
C GLU A 210 14.88 -11.27 5.49
N GLN A 211 14.83 -12.20 6.44
CA GLN A 211 14.82 -11.90 7.88
C GLN A 211 16.14 -11.32 8.39
N GLU A 212 17.27 -11.68 7.79
CA GLU A 212 18.57 -11.09 8.13
C GLU A 212 18.67 -9.69 7.55
N LEU A 213 18.24 -9.50 6.30
CA LEU A 213 18.24 -8.24 5.58
C LEU A 213 17.38 -7.18 6.30
N ILE A 214 16.13 -7.48 6.61
CA ILE A 214 15.23 -6.51 7.25
C ILE A 214 15.70 -6.09 8.65
N LYS A 215 16.24 -7.04 9.43
CA LYS A 215 16.80 -6.76 10.77
C LYS A 215 18.10 -5.97 10.69
N CYS A 216 18.89 -6.19 9.64
CA CYS A 216 20.14 -5.48 9.42
C CYS A 216 19.93 -4.08 8.83
N GLY A 217 18.94 -3.93 7.94
CA GLY A 217 18.63 -2.68 7.23
C GLY A 217 17.66 -1.74 7.96
N LEU A 218 16.88 -2.25 8.93
CA LEU A 218 15.88 -1.47 9.69
C LEU A 218 14.92 -0.66 8.80
N TYR A 219 14.49 -1.24 7.67
CA TYR A 219 13.65 -0.60 6.66
C TYR A 219 12.15 -0.90 6.80
N GLY A 220 11.75 -1.83 7.68
CA GLY A 220 10.35 -2.24 7.83
C GLY A 220 10.11 -3.15 9.04
N ALA A 221 8.97 -3.81 9.07
CA ALA A 221 8.54 -4.70 10.15
C ALA A 221 8.77 -6.20 9.81
N PRO A 222 9.66 -6.91 10.53
CA PRO A 222 10.03 -8.31 10.23
C PRO A 222 8.87 -9.32 10.31
N GLU A 223 7.80 -8.97 11.02
CA GLU A 223 6.66 -9.84 11.31
C GLU A 223 5.50 -9.70 10.31
N ARG A 224 5.62 -8.82 9.31
CA ARG A 224 4.70 -8.73 8.16
C ARG A 224 5.04 -9.76 7.08
N ASN A 225 4.13 -10.00 6.14
CA ASN A 225 4.39 -10.73 4.90
C ASN A 225 5.16 -9.83 3.94
N SER A 226 4.68 -8.60 3.72
CA SER A 226 5.22 -7.65 2.73
C SER A 226 6.69 -7.32 2.94
N ASP A 227 7.04 -6.77 4.09
CA ASP A 227 8.29 -6.04 4.29
C ASP A 227 9.54 -6.92 4.14
N PRO A 228 9.64 -8.10 4.79
CA PRO A 228 10.79 -8.97 4.58
C PRO A 228 10.86 -9.46 3.13
N HIS A 229 9.71 -9.75 2.50
CA HIS A 229 9.66 -10.30 1.15
C HIS A 229 10.09 -9.27 0.09
N ILE A 230 9.47 -8.08 0.09
CA ILE A 230 9.85 -6.96 -0.79
C ILE A 230 11.34 -6.66 -0.65
N GLY A 231 11.83 -6.58 0.58
CA GLY A 231 13.24 -6.29 0.81
C GLY A 231 14.17 -7.40 0.32
N GLY A 232 13.78 -8.68 0.43
CA GLY A 232 14.53 -9.80 -0.13
C GLY A 232 14.64 -9.76 -1.64
N GLU A 233 13.52 -9.60 -2.32
CA GLU A 233 13.42 -9.56 -3.79
C GLU A 233 14.19 -8.36 -4.36
N VAL A 234 14.01 -7.17 -3.78
CA VAL A 234 14.76 -5.98 -4.19
C VAL A 234 16.26 -6.15 -3.94
N ASN A 235 16.65 -6.70 -2.79
CA ASN A 235 18.07 -6.91 -2.49
C ASN A 235 18.69 -7.98 -3.40
N ALA A 236 17.93 -8.97 -3.86
CA ALA A 236 18.40 -9.95 -4.84
C ALA A 236 18.83 -9.31 -6.16
N LEU A 237 18.11 -8.27 -6.60
CA LEU A 237 18.49 -7.46 -7.77
C LEU A 237 19.70 -6.56 -7.46
N ALA A 238 19.72 -5.93 -6.29
CA ALA A 238 20.85 -5.12 -5.88
C ALA A 238 22.17 -5.90 -5.81
N ARG A 239 22.15 -7.16 -5.32
CA ARG A 239 23.33 -8.04 -5.31
C ARG A 239 23.83 -8.42 -6.70
N GLN A 240 23.00 -8.30 -7.74
CA GLN A 240 23.41 -8.45 -9.14
C GLN A 240 23.99 -7.15 -9.72
N LYS A 241 24.31 -6.17 -8.86
CA LYS A 241 24.84 -4.87 -9.23
C LYS A 241 23.90 -4.08 -10.15
N ALA A 242 22.59 -4.32 -10.06
CA ALA A 242 21.58 -3.60 -10.82
C ALA A 242 21.20 -2.27 -10.15
N SER A 243 20.71 -1.33 -10.95
CA SER A 243 19.96 -0.17 -10.46
C SER A 243 18.47 -0.53 -10.42
N VAL A 244 17.81 -0.23 -9.31
CA VAL A 244 16.44 -0.64 -9.00
C VAL A 244 15.55 0.60 -8.83
N THR A 245 14.31 0.51 -9.29
CA THR A 245 13.24 1.47 -9.04
C THR A 245 11.89 0.76 -8.97
N LEU A 246 10.80 1.51 -8.80
CA LEU A 246 9.43 1.00 -8.86
C LEU A 246 8.78 1.40 -10.19
N LYS A 247 7.92 0.53 -10.72
CA LYS A 247 7.21 0.78 -11.97
C LYS A 247 6.20 1.90 -11.76
N ASN A 248 6.12 2.82 -12.72
CA ASN A 248 5.07 3.83 -12.78
C ASN A 248 3.75 3.21 -13.27
N PRO A 249 2.59 3.48 -12.63
CA PRO A 249 2.38 4.31 -11.44
C PRO A 249 2.92 3.64 -10.17
N ILE A 250 3.48 4.44 -9.25
CA ILE A 250 4.00 3.93 -7.97
C ILE A 250 2.82 3.55 -7.09
N GLY A 251 2.82 2.34 -6.55
CA GLY A 251 1.73 1.86 -5.71
C GLY A 251 1.63 0.35 -5.56
N LEU A 252 0.62 -0.01 -4.78
CA LEU A 252 0.23 -1.38 -4.49
C LEU A 252 -1.03 -1.72 -5.23
N TYR A 253 -1.11 -2.97 -5.69
CA TYR A 253 -2.16 -3.45 -6.56
C TYR A 253 -2.72 -4.77 -6.07
N ILE A 254 -4.03 -4.94 -6.21
CA ILE A 254 -4.69 -6.21 -5.88
C ILE A 254 -4.27 -7.24 -6.94
N GLY A 255 -3.56 -8.28 -6.52
CA GLY A 255 -3.11 -9.36 -7.41
C GLY A 255 -4.27 -10.28 -7.85
N GLY A 256 -5.29 -10.41 -7.00
CA GLY A 256 -6.52 -11.14 -7.30
C GLY A 256 -7.01 -11.99 -6.15
N LEU A 257 -8.20 -12.57 -6.33
CA LEU A 257 -8.85 -13.49 -5.40
C LEU A 257 -8.80 -14.91 -5.97
N SER A 258 -8.29 -15.86 -5.19
CA SER A 258 -8.34 -17.28 -5.54
C SER A 258 -9.64 -17.92 -5.03
N THR A 259 -10.51 -18.36 -5.93
CA THR A 259 -11.83 -18.93 -5.60
C THR A 259 -11.94 -20.45 -5.75
N GLY A 260 -10.81 -21.16 -5.93
CA GLY A 260 -10.79 -22.61 -6.21
C GLY A 260 -11.54 -23.46 -5.18
N ASP A 261 -11.51 -23.05 -3.92
CA ASP A 261 -12.14 -23.77 -2.79
C ASP A 261 -13.54 -23.23 -2.45
N PHE A 262 -14.07 -22.32 -3.27
CA PHE A 262 -15.34 -21.65 -3.02
C PHE A 262 -16.48 -22.44 -3.67
N ARG A 263 -17.62 -22.53 -3.01
CA ARG A 263 -18.83 -23.18 -3.54
C ARG A 263 -20.03 -22.29 -3.31
N THR A 264 -20.80 -22.06 -4.37
CA THR A 264 -22.03 -21.28 -4.37
C THR A 264 -23.24 -22.21 -4.21
N PRO A 265 -24.35 -21.76 -3.57
CA PRO A 265 -25.54 -22.59 -3.40
C PRO A 265 -26.21 -23.01 -4.71
N ASP A 266 -26.12 -22.19 -5.76
CA ASP A 266 -26.77 -22.40 -7.05
C ASP A 266 -25.86 -23.06 -8.10
N GLY A 267 -24.59 -23.34 -7.75
CA GLY A 267 -23.60 -23.93 -8.65
C GLY A 267 -22.97 -22.95 -9.63
N SER A 268 -23.24 -21.65 -9.53
CA SER A 268 -22.56 -20.60 -10.30
C SER A 268 -21.05 -20.54 -9.98
N ASP A 269 -20.26 -20.02 -10.91
CA ASP A 269 -18.82 -19.82 -10.67
C ASP A 269 -18.61 -18.69 -9.64
N PRO A 270 -18.02 -18.96 -8.46
CA PRO A 270 -17.78 -17.94 -7.43
C PRO A 270 -16.89 -16.79 -7.90
N ALA A 271 -16.02 -16.99 -8.89
CA ALA A 271 -15.18 -15.92 -9.43
C ALA A 271 -16.01 -14.79 -10.06
N THR A 272 -17.23 -15.08 -10.53
CA THR A 272 -18.10 -14.09 -11.18
C THR A 272 -18.62 -13.01 -10.21
N TYR A 273 -18.54 -13.25 -8.89
CA TYR A 273 -18.93 -12.28 -7.86
C TYR A 273 -17.80 -11.33 -7.45
N TRP A 274 -16.57 -11.55 -7.94
CA TRP A 274 -15.43 -10.66 -7.75
C TRP A 274 -15.34 -9.64 -8.89
N ARG A 275 -15.22 -8.36 -8.55
CA ARG A 275 -15.04 -7.30 -9.54
C ARG A 275 -14.02 -6.27 -9.08
N TYR A 276 -13.09 -5.94 -9.96
CA TYR A 276 -12.33 -4.69 -9.84
C TYR A 276 -13.25 -3.53 -10.19
N VAL A 277 -13.31 -2.54 -9.32
CA VAL A 277 -14.19 -1.37 -9.49
C VAL A 277 -13.39 -0.06 -9.59
N ARG A 278 -12.06 -0.13 -9.48
CA ARG A 278 -11.17 1.01 -9.64
C ARG A 278 -9.73 0.59 -9.94
N GLY A 279 -9.06 1.41 -10.74
CA GLY A 279 -7.71 1.15 -11.25
C GLY A 279 -7.75 0.46 -12.63
N ALA A 280 -6.68 0.62 -13.39
CA ALA A 280 -6.49 -0.06 -14.66
C ALA A 280 -6.36 -1.58 -14.49
N GLU A 281 -6.57 -2.35 -15.56
CA GLU A 281 -6.58 -3.82 -15.54
C GLU A 281 -5.36 -4.46 -14.86
N ASN A 282 -4.16 -3.94 -15.13
CA ASN A 282 -2.91 -4.43 -14.53
C ASN A 282 -2.53 -3.73 -13.21
N HIS A 283 -3.30 -2.72 -12.81
CA HIS A 283 -3.06 -1.90 -11.62
C HIS A 283 -4.36 -1.66 -10.82
N PRO A 284 -5.12 -2.71 -10.47
CA PRO A 284 -6.38 -2.55 -9.74
C PRO A 284 -6.11 -2.14 -8.30
N VAL A 285 -6.87 -1.17 -7.80
CA VAL A 285 -6.68 -0.60 -6.45
C VAL A 285 -7.89 -0.76 -5.55
N ARG A 286 -9.03 -1.15 -6.12
CA ARG A 286 -10.27 -1.46 -5.40
C ARG A 286 -10.98 -2.62 -6.04
N ALA A 287 -11.48 -3.51 -5.19
CA ALA A 287 -12.32 -4.61 -5.59
C ALA A 287 -13.53 -4.77 -4.67
N VAL A 288 -14.56 -5.43 -5.18
CA VAL A 288 -15.73 -5.85 -4.40
C VAL A 288 -16.01 -7.33 -4.65
N TYR A 289 -16.41 -8.02 -3.59
CA TYR A 289 -17.04 -9.33 -3.69
C TYR A 289 -18.50 -9.19 -3.25
N GLU A 290 -19.43 -9.38 -4.18
CA GLU A 290 -20.84 -9.05 -4.00
C GLU A 290 -21.73 -9.99 -4.80
N VAL A 291 -22.74 -10.55 -4.14
CA VAL A 291 -23.76 -11.39 -4.80
C VAL A 291 -24.95 -10.51 -5.17
N PRO A 292 -25.35 -10.45 -6.46
CA PRO A 292 -26.54 -9.71 -6.89
C PRO A 292 -27.81 -10.22 -6.21
N ALA A 293 -28.76 -9.32 -5.93
CA ALA A 293 -29.97 -9.66 -5.18
C ALA A 293 -30.82 -10.74 -5.88
N GLU A 294 -30.81 -10.76 -7.21
CA GLU A 294 -31.50 -11.72 -8.06
C GLU A 294 -31.00 -13.16 -7.93
N ALA A 295 -29.80 -13.39 -7.40
CA ALA A 295 -29.27 -14.73 -7.16
C ALA A 295 -30.01 -15.45 -6.01
N GLY A 296 -30.71 -14.71 -5.13
CA GLY A 296 -31.50 -15.29 -4.05
C GLY A 296 -30.69 -15.78 -2.85
N PHE A 297 -29.37 -15.54 -2.82
CA PHE A 297 -28.48 -15.83 -1.70
C PHE A 297 -27.49 -14.67 -1.47
N THR A 298 -26.68 -14.75 -0.43
CA THR A 298 -25.71 -13.72 -0.01
C THR A 298 -24.29 -14.25 -0.05
N VAL A 299 -23.29 -13.39 0.13
CA VAL A 299 -21.90 -13.84 0.29
C VAL A 299 -21.78 -14.85 1.43
N SER A 300 -22.57 -14.70 2.51
CA SER A 300 -22.54 -15.64 3.63
C SER A 300 -23.12 -17.02 3.35
N ASP A 301 -23.83 -17.21 2.23
CA ASP A 301 -24.32 -18.52 1.82
C ASP A 301 -23.29 -19.25 0.93
N ILE A 302 -22.24 -18.57 0.48
CA ILE A 302 -21.08 -19.18 -0.19
C ILE A 302 -20.19 -19.83 0.88
N THR A 303 -19.63 -21.00 0.56
CA THR A 303 -18.68 -21.69 1.44
C THR A 303 -17.26 -21.67 0.88
N ILE A 304 -16.27 -21.59 1.77
CA ILE A 304 -14.85 -21.87 1.48
C ILE A 304 -14.47 -23.10 2.30
N ASP A 305 -14.00 -24.16 1.65
CA ASP A 305 -13.71 -25.45 2.31
C ASP A 305 -14.89 -25.99 3.13
N GLY A 306 -16.12 -25.78 2.63
CA GLY A 306 -17.36 -26.19 3.28
C GLY A 306 -17.77 -25.32 4.49
N GLN A 307 -17.00 -24.28 4.84
CA GLN A 307 -17.38 -23.31 5.88
C GLN A 307 -18.05 -22.08 5.25
N PRO A 308 -19.25 -21.67 5.70
CA PRO A 308 -19.88 -20.45 5.21
C PRO A 308 -19.03 -19.19 5.47
N ILE A 309 -19.16 -18.18 4.60
CA ILE A 309 -18.42 -16.92 4.74
C ILE A 309 -19.10 -16.01 5.76
N TRP A 310 -18.60 -16.02 6.99
CA TRP A 310 -19.06 -15.15 8.07
C TRP A 310 -18.23 -13.90 8.25
N PHE A 311 -17.04 -13.83 7.66
CA PHE A 311 -16.11 -12.72 7.78
C PHE A 311 -15.56 -12.28 6.43
N GLY A 312 -15.40 -10.97 6.21
CA GLY A 312 -14.69 -10.47 5.03
C GLY A 312 -13.21 -10.86 5.02
N SER A 313 -12.66 -11.14 6.20
CA SER A 313 -11.30 -11.62 6.36
C SER A 313 -11.10 -13.07 5.90
N GLN A 314 -12.17 -13.88 5.78
CA GLN A 314 -12.12 -15.18 5.10
C GLN A 314 -11.79 -15.01 3.61
N LEU A 315 -12.29 -13.95 2.97
CA LEU A 315 -11.93 -13.65 1.58
C LEU A 315 -10.49 -13.11 1.49
N ALA A 316 -10.08 -12.25 2.43
CA ALA A 316 -8.74 -11.65 2.45
C ALA A 316 -7.61 -12.69 2.52
N ASP A 317 -7.84 -13.85 3.14
CA ASP A 317 -6.92 -15.00 3.13
C ASP A 317 -6.56 -15.50 1.73
N HIS A 318 -7.47 -15.36 0.79
CA HIS A 318 -7.34 -15.84 -0.58
C HIS A 318 -6.98 -14.71 -1.55
N ILE A 319 -6.69 -13.52 -1.03
CA ILE A 319 -6.28 -12.37 -1.84
C ILE A 319 -4.76 -12.21 -1.77
N THR A 320 -4.17 -11.96 -2.93
CA THR A 320 -2.80 -11.46 -3.04
C THR A 320 -2.80 -9.97 -3.32
N VAL A 321 -1.78 -9.28 -2.83
CA VAL A 321 -1.41 -7.92 -3.24
C VAL A 321 -0.01 -7.95 -3.82
N LYS A 322 0.31 -6.97 -4.66
CA LYS A 322 1.60 -6.88 -5.34
C LYS A 322 2.09 -5.45 -5.48
N LEU A 323 3.39 -5.31 -5.69
CA LEU A 323 4.02 -4.15 -6.30
C LEU A 323 4.88 -4.61 -7.49
N ILE A 324 5.28 -3.67 -8.34
CA ILE A 324 6.08 -3.97 -9.53
C ILE A 324 7.42 -3.23 -9.42
N GLY A 325 8.49 -4.00 -9.27
CA GLY A 325 9.87 -3.50 -9.30
C GLY A 325 10.41 -3.44 -10.73
N VAL A 326 11.35 -2.53 -10.97
CA VAL A 326 12.09 -2.43 -12.23
C VAL A 326 13.59 -2.43 -11.93
N ALA A 327 14.34 -3.35 -12.54
CA ALA A 327 15.80 -3.39 -12.44
C ALA A 327 16.45 -3.29 -13.81
N CYS A 328 17.56 -2.56 -13.89
CA CYS A 328 18.33 -2.37 -15.12
C CYS A 328 19.80 -2.15 -14.78
N ARG A 329 20.68 -2.00 -15.78
CA ARG A 329 22.13 -1.79 -15.59
C ARG A 329 22.79 -2.92 -14.80
N PHE A 330 22.44 -4.16 -15.13
CA PHE A 330 23.00 -5.33 -14.44
C PHE A 330 24.53 -5.35 -14.57
N GLY A 331 25.23 -5.65 -13.46
CA GLY A 331 26.69 -5.68 -13.43
C GLY A 331 27.39 -4.32 -13.36
N GLN A 332 26.67 -3.18 -13.41
CA GLN A 332 27.29 -1.85 -13.56
C GLN A 332 27.51 -1.10 -12.23
N ASN A 333 26.86 -1.52 -11.14
CA ASN A 333 26.99 -0.85 -9.84
C ASN A 333 28.07 -1.54 -8.98
N ASP A 334 29.23 -0.92 -8.82
CA ASP A 334 30.34 -1.42 -7.99
C ASP A 334 30.31 -0.91 -6.53
N ILE A 335 29.12 -0.65 -6.01
CA ILE A 335 28.96 -0.19 -4.62
C ILE A 335 29.31 -1.33 -3.67
N PRO A 336 30.26 -1.13 -2.73
CA PRO A 336 30.59 -2.16 -1.77
C PRO A 336 29.40 -2.41 -0.82
N PRO A 337 29.20 -3.66 -0.36
CA PRO A 337 28.24 -3.93 0.71
C PRO A 337 28.51 -3.06 1.94
N MET A 338 27.46 -2.68 2.66
CA MET A 338 27.55 -1.91 3.91
C MET A 338 27.25 -2.79 5.13
N GLU A 339 27.83 -2.44 6.28
CA GLU A 339 27.43 -3.04 7.56
C GLU A 339 25.95 -2.79 7.87
N CYS A 340 25.42 -3.50 8.86
CA CYS A 340 24.08 -3.23 9.37
C CYS A 340 23.91 -1.80 9.86
N VAL A 341 22.69 -1.29 9.72
CA VAL A 341 22.26 -0.01 10.25
C VAL A 341 22.39 0.00 11.77
N ARG A 342 22.90 1.12 12.31
CA ARG A 342 22.95 1.38 13.75
C ARG A 342 22.23 2.68 14.05
N LEU A 343 21.37 2.67 15.07
CA LEU A 343 20.74 3.89 15.55
C LEU A 343 21.78 4.72 16.32
N ARG A 344 21.89 6.00 15.98
CA ARG A 344 22.71 6.94 16.74
C ARG A 344 21.96 7.30 18.01
N LEU A 345 22.56 7.03 19.17
CA LEU A 345 22.09 7.57 20.44
C LEU A 345 22.24 9.10 20.39
N GLN A 346 21.13 9.83 20.39
CA GLN A 346 21.20 11.27 20.65
C GLN A 346 21.62 11.48 22.11
N ALA A 347 22.71 12.21 22.32
CA ALA A 347 23.11 12.63 23.65
C ALA A 347 22.06 13.62 24.19
N GLY A 348 21.17 13.13 25.05
CA GLY A 348 20.34 13.93 25.96
C GLY A 348 19.13 14.62 25.33
N THR A 349 18.02 13.90 25.20
CA THR A 349 16.67 14.34 25.61
C THR A 349 15.80 13.10 25.80
N SER A 350 14.94 13.09 26.82
CA SER A 350 14.08 11.95 27.16
C SER A 350 13.14 11.61 26.00
N ALA A 351 13.27 10.41 25.44
CA ALA A 351 12.45 9.93 24.35
C ALA A 351 11.03 9.58 24.83
N LEU A 352 10.05 10.39 24.44
CA LEU A 352 8.74 9.87 24.09
C LEU A 352 8.93 9.03 22.82
N ALA A 353 8.28 7.86 22.75
CA ALA A 353 8.35 6.95 21.62
C ALA A 353 8.04 7.69 20.30
N PRO A 354 8.78 7.45 19.22
CA PRO A 354 8.51 8.08 17.94
C PRO A 354 7.16 7.57 17.41
N SER A 355 6.16 8.45 17.41
CA SER A 355 5.02 8.34 16.52
C SER A 355 5.55 8.46 15.09
N PHE A 356 5.30 7.45 14.26
CA PHE A 356 5.44 7.57 12.81
C PHE A 356 4.32 8.48 12.29
N ALA A 357 4.40 9.77 12.59
CA ALA A 357 3.64 10.77 11.87
C ALA A 357 4.32 10.95 10.49
N PRO A 358 3.58 10.93 9.37
CA PRO A 358 4.13 11.44 8.13
C PRO A 358 4.60 12.88 8.36
N PRO A 359 5.69 13.34 7.72
CA PRO A 359 6.11 14.73 7.86
C PRO A 359 4.94 15.66 7.47
N ASP A 360 4.72 16.70 8.27
CA ASP A 360 3.73 17.79 8.07
C ASP A 360 3.87 18.52 6.71
N ASN A 361 4.80 18.10 5.85
CA ASN A 361 5.16 18.78 4.60
C ASN A 361 4.27 18.44 3.40
N LEU A 362 3.28 17.55 3.52
CA LEU A 362 2.16 17.54 2.56
C LEU A 362 1.15 18.66 2.86
N GLY A 363 1.20 19.30 4.04
CA GLY A 363 0.24 20.33 4.47
C GLY A 363 0.64 21.79 4.25
N GLN A 364 1.88 22.08 3.82
CA GLN A 364 2.38 23.48 3.77
C GLN A 364 3.08 23.89 2.47
N ALA A 365 2.92 23.15 1.37
CA ALA A 365 3.22 23.70 0.05
C ALA A 365 2.15 24.73 -0.32
N ARG A 366 2.25 25.97 0.21
CA ARG A 366 1.55 27.11 -0.40
C ARG A 366 2.06 27.22 -1.82
N LEU A 367 1.19 26.89 -2.79
CA LEU A 367 1.39 27.24 -4.19
C LEU A 367 1.72 28.74 -4.26
N PRO A 368 2.74 29.17 -5.03
CA PRO A 368 3.03 30.58 -5.20
C PRO A 368 1.81 31.30 -5.77
N SER A 369 1.33 32.28 -4.99
CA SER A 369 0.24 33.19 -5.35
C SER A 369 0.55 33.94 -6.65
N ARG A 370 0.12 33.38 -7.79
CA ARG A 370 0.05 34.13 -9.07
C ARG A 370 -1.19 33.80 -9.95
N TYR A 371 -2.15 33.03 -9.47
CA TYR A 371 -3.41 32.77 -10.20
C TYR A 371 -4.65 32.85 -9.32
N ALA A 372 -4.75 33.90 -8.51
CA ALA A 372 -6.01 34.30 -7.87
C ALA A 372 -6.39 35.69 -8.39
N ALA A 373 -6.98 35.75 -9.59
CA ALA A 373 -7.88 36.82 -10.06
C ALA A 373 -8.27 36.59 -11.54
N ALA A 374 -9.44 35.99 -11.76
CA ALA A 374 -10.46 36.34 -12.77
C ALA A 374 -11.57 35.29 -12.73
#